data_AF-A0A844CB65-F1
#
_entry.id   AF-A0A844CB65-F1
#
_cell.length_a   1.000
_cell.length_b   1.000
_cell.length_c   1.000
_cell.angle_alpha   90.00
_cell.angle_beta   90.00
_cell.angle_gamma   90.00
#
_symmetry.space_group_name_H-M   'P 1'
#
loop_
_entity.id
_entity.type
_entity.pdbx_description
1 polymer ?
#
loop_
_entity_poly.entity_id
_entity_poly.type
_entity_poly.pdbx_seq_one_letter_code
_entity_poly.pdbx_strand_id
1 'polypeptide(L)' 'MGKVEDRIKETEECVRGLAPKEEMVYYIYVTSETGKLIGVVSLRDLILHTHEQTLGDIMMTRLVSVDSSADQ' A
#
# COMPACT_ATOMS: atom_id res chain seq x y z
N MET A 1 -4.10 0.42 6.53
CA MET A 1 -4.13 1.22 5.29
C MET A 1 -3.24 2.42 5.48
N GLY A 2 -2.53 2.82 4.42
CA GLY A 2 -1.79 4.08 4.38
C GLY A 2 -2.60 5.20 3.72
N LYS A 3 -2.23 6.44 4.00
CA LYS A 3 -2.75 7.64 3.33
C LYS A 3 -1.82 8.08 2.20
N VAL A 4 -2.35 8.89 1.28
CA VAL A 4 -1.59 9.44 0.14
C VAL A 4 -0.36 10.22 0.59
N GLU A 5 -0.49 10.95 1.70
CA GLU A 5 0.53 11.84 2.27
C GLU A 5 1.56 11.13 3.16
N ASP A 6 1.31 9.86 3.51
CA ASP A 6 2.22 9.10 4.37
C ASP A 6 3.57 8.93 3.67
N ARG A 7 4.65 9.22 4.39
CA ARG A 7 6.01 9.01 3.88
C ARG A 7 6.35 7.52 3.84
N ILE A 8 7.18 7.15 2.88
CA ILE A 8 7.67 5.77 2.75
C ILE A 8 8.34 5.32 4.05
N LYS A 9 9.16 6.17 4.68
CA LYS A 9 9.83 5.85 5.95
C LYS A 9 8.85 5.41 7.05
N GLU A 10 7.80 6.20 7.26
CA GLU A 10 6.81 5.97 8.30
C GLU A 10 6.02 4.68 8.03
N THR A 11 5.72 4.46 6.74
CA THR A 11 5.03 3.24 6.30
C THR A 11 5.89 2.00 6.51
N GLU A 12 7.18 2.04 6.19
CA GLU A 12 8.09 0.92 6.44
C GLU A 12 8.20 0.57 7.94
N GLU A 13 8.31 1.58 8.81
CA GLU A 13 8.35 1.38 10.26
C GLU A 13 7.06 0.73 10.77
N CYS A 14 5.90 1.18 10.26
CA CYS A 14 4.61 0.57 10.55
C CYS A 14 4.57 -0.91 10.11
N VAL A 15 4.97 -1.20 8.87
CA VAL A 15 5.00 -2.57 8.33
C VAL A 15 5.94 -3.47 9.14
N ARG A 16 7.13 -2.98 9.53
CA ARG A 16 8.07 -3.74 10.38
C ARG A 16 7.46 -4.08 11.76
N GLY A 17 6.64 -3.19 12.32
CA GLY A 17 5.92 -3.44 13.58
C GLY A 17 4.78 -4.46 13.47
N LEU A 18 4.21 -4.62 12.28
CA LEU A 18 3.11 -5.56 11.99
C LEU A 18 3.61 -6.93 11.52
N ALA A 19 4.77 -6.99 10.87
CA ALA A 19 5.40 -8.22 10.38
C ALA A 19 5.45 -9.39 11.40
N PRO A 20 5.70 -9.20 12.70
CA PRO A 20 5.67 -10.33 13.64
C PRO A 20 4.26 -10.89 13.92
N LYS A 21 3.19 -10.25 13.42
CA LYS A 21 1.79 -10.65 13.64
C LYS A 21 1.09 -11.15 12.38
N GLU A 22 1.60 -10.82 11.21
CA GLU A 22 0.97 -11.12 9.92
C GLU A 22 1.85 -12.09 9.12
N GLU A 23 1.24 -13.18 8.64
CA GLU A 23 1.99 -14.28 8.01
C GLU A 23 2.65 -13.86 6.69
N MET A 24 2.04 -12.93 5.93
CA MET A 24 2.61 -12.36 4.70
C MET A 24 2.04 -10.96 4.34
N VAL A 25 2.88 -9.91 4.34
CA VAL A 25 2.51 -8.55 3.87
C VAL A 25 3.04 -8.34 2.44
N TYR A 26 2.17 -8.36 1.43
CA TYR A 26 2.56 -8.14 0.03
C TYR A 26 2.15 -6.77 -0.53
N TYR A 27 1.04 -6.22 -0.03
CA TYR A 27 0.46 -4.99 -0.54
C TYR A 27 0.01 -4.08 0.60
N ILE A 28 0.23 -2.79 0.37
CA ILE A 28 -0.25 -1.70 1.20
C ILE A 28 -1.36 -1.01 0.41
N TYR A 29 -2.57 -1.04 0.95
CA TYR A 29 -3.71 -0.34 0.39
C TYR A 29 -3.70 1.13 0.80
N VAL A 30 -3.85 2.03 -0.18
CA VAL A 30 -3.86 3.48 0.01
C VAL A 30 -5.29 4.00 -0.09
N THR A 31 -5.73 4.71 0.95
CA THR A 31 -7.08 5.28 1.04
C THR A 31 -7.08 6.81 1.01
N SER A 32 -8.14 7.40 0.46
CA SER A 32 -8.40 8.84 0.56
C SER A 32 -8.85 9.24 1.96
N GLU A 33 -8.91 10.55 2.24
CA GLU A 33 -9.47 11.09 3.49
C GLU A 33 -10.93 10.68 3.75
N THR A 34 -11.67 10.31 2.70
CA THR A 34 -13.05 9.79 2.81
C THR A 34 -13.09 8.27 3.00
N GLY A 35 -11.94 7.61 3.24
CA GLY A 35 -11.81 6.17 3.41
C GLY A 35 -11.96 5.34 2.12
N LYS A 36 -11.95 5.97 0.94
CA LYS A 36 -12.07 5.24 -0.33
C LYS A 36 -10.72 4.66 -0.73
N LEU A 37 -10.68 3.39 -1.14
CA LEU A 37 -9.49 2.79 -1.74
C LEU A 37 -9.19 3.48 -3.08
N ILE A 38 -7.99 4.04 -3.21
CA ILE A 38 -7.57 4.84 -4.37
C ILE A 38 -6.28 4.33 -5.01
N GLY A 39 -5.57 3.42 -4.36
CA GLY A 39 -4.38 2.82 -4.92
C GLY A 39 -3.81 1.69 -4.08
N VAL A 40 -2.81 1.03 -4.63
CA VAL A 40 -2.03 -0.01 -3.95
C VAL A 40 -0.54 0.22 -4.14
N VAL A 41 0.24 -0.12 -3.14
CA VAL A 41 1.70 -0.12 -3.18
C VAL A 41 2.15 -1.54 -2.85
N SER A 42 3.02 -2.13 -3.68
CA SER A 42 3.62 -3.42 -3.34
C SER A 42 4.70 -3.23 -2.28
N LEU A 43 4.95 -4.24 -1.43
CA LEU A 43 6.07 -4.20 -0.49
C LEU A 43 7.41 -4.01 -1.21
N ARG A 44 7.55 -4.56 -2.42
CA ARG A 44 8.72 -4.36 -3.27
C ARG A 44 8.92 -2.88 -3.59
N ASP A 45 7.88 -2.20 -4.07
CA ASP A 45 7.98 -0.79 -4.42
C ASP A 45 8.26 0.06 -3.19
N LEU A 46 7.67 -0.29 -2.05
CA LEU A 46 7.94 0.39 -0.78
C LEU A 46 9.44 0.35 -0.42
N ILE A 47 10.11 -0.79 -0.66
CA ILE A 47 11.54 -0.99 -0.36
C ILE A 47 12.46 -0.33 -1.40
N LEU A 48 12.01 -0.19 -2.66
CA LEU A 48 12.84 0.31 -3.76
C LEU A 48 12.85 1.85 -3.88
N HIS A 49 11.86 2.54 -3.31
CA HIS A 49 11.71 3.99 -3.41
C HIS A 49 12.30 4.72 -2.19
N THR A 50 12.50 6.03 -2.32
CA THR A 50 13.24 6.79 -1.30
C THR A 50 12.35 7.20 -0.13
N HIS A 51 12.96 7.31 1.05
CA HIS A 51 12.26 7.63 2.30
C HIS A 51 11.51 8.98 2.33
N GLU A 52 11.84 9.90 1.42
CA GLU A 52 11.22 11.22 1.31
C GLU A 52 9.97 11.23 0.43
N GLN A 53 9.79 10.22 -0.42
CA GLN A 53 8.59 10.07 -1.23
C GLN A 53 7.40 9.68 -0.36
N THR A 54 6.21 9.98 -0.86
CA THR A 54 4.93 9.61 -0.26
C THR A 54 4.36 8.36 -0.91
N LEU A 55 3.39 7.71 -0.27
CA LEU A 55 2.64 6.62 -0.90
C LEU A 55 1.91 7.07 -2.16
N GLY A 56 1.45 8.32 -2.21
CA GLY A 56 0.84 8.92 -3.39
C GLY A 56 1.75 8.96 -4.62
N ASP A 57 3.06 9.15 -4.41
CA ASP A 57 4.05 9.24 -5.49
C ASP A 57 4.30 7.89 -6.18
N ILE A 58 4.13 6.78 -5.45
CA ILE A 58 4.53 5.44 -5.88
C ILE A 58 3.34 4.46 -6.02
N MET A 59 2.13 4.86 -5.62
CA MET A 59 0.95 3.99 -5.69
C MET A 59 0.52 3.73 -7.13
N MET A 60 0.11 2.49 -7.38
CA MET A 60 -0.64 2.13 -8.58
C MET A 60 -2.12 2.43 -8.39
N THR A 61 -2.69 3.26 -9.26
CA THR A 61 -4.11 3.66 -9.24
C THR A 61 -5.00 2.77 -10.10
N ARG A 62 -4.41 2.00 -11.03
CA ARG A 62 -5.10 0.94 -11.78
C ARG A 62 -5.21 -0.31 -10.91
N LEU A 63 -6.16 -0.29 -9.99
CA LEU A 63 -6.63 -1.49 -9.31
C LEU A 63 -7.22 -2.42 -10.37
N VAL A 64 -6.51 -3.50 -10.71
CA VAL A 64 -7.13 -4.64 -11.40
C VAL A 64 -8.03 -5.30 -10.36
N SER A 65 -9.26 -4.82 -10.25
CA SER A 65 -10.30 -5.47 -9.48
C SER A 65 -10.69 -6.76 -10.21
N VAL A 66 -10.34 -7.91 -9.65
CA VAL A 66 -11.02 -9.15 -10.04
C VAL A 66 -12.43 -9.04 -9.50
N ASP A 67 -13.40 -8.94 -10.41
CA ASP A 67 -14.79 -9.15 -10.08
C ASP A 67 -14.94 -10.55 -9.48
N SER A 68 -15.63 -10.64 -8.35
CA SER A 68 -15.88 -11.91 -7.66
C SER A 68 -16.76 -12.88 -8.46
N SER A 69 -17.22 -12.46 -9.65
CA SER A 69 -17.95 -13.27 -10.64
C SER A 69 -17.09 -13.75 -11.81
N ALA A 70 -15.76 -13.58 -11.78
CA ALA A 70 -14.90 -14.27 -12.72
C ALA A 70 -14.91 -15.77 -12.34
N ASP A 71 -15.87 -16.49 -12.90
CA ASP A 71 -15.93 -17.96 -12.84
C ASP A 71 -14.54 -18.52 -13.19
N GLN A 72 -14.04 -19.38 -12.31
CA GLN A 72 -12.77 -20.09 -12.46
C GLN A 72 -12.76 -21.05 -13.63
#